data_AF-A0A397U170-F1
#
_entry.id   AF-A0A397U170-F1
#
_cell.length_a   1.000
_cell.length_b   1.000
_cell.length_c   1.000
_cell.angle_alpha   90.00
_cell.angle_beta   90.00
_cell.angle_gamma   90.00
#
_symmetry.space_group_name_H-M   'P 1'
#
loop_
_entity.id
_entity.type
_entity.pdbx_description
1 polymer ?
#
loop_
_entity_poly.entity_id
_entity_poly.type
_entity_poly.pdbx_seq_one_letter_code
_entity_poly.pdbx_strand_id
1 'polypeptide(L)' 'LSNALKLTANSIYGATGFVFSNLYMKLIASSITAYSRAILRKVINYAAQYDIEIVYGDTDSTFFGLKDFY' A
#
# COMPACT_ATOMS: atom_id res chain seq x y z
N LEU A 1 12.52 17.92 5.95
CA LEU A 1 11.67 17.39 7.04
C LEU A 1 10.67 16.32 6.54
N SER A 2 9.83 16.59 5.54
CA SER A 2 8.83 15.62 5.01
C SER A 2 9.38 14.22 4.71
N ASN A 3 10.48 14.13 3.94
CA ASN A 3 11.09 12.84 3.59
C ASN A 3 11.62 12.07 4.80
N ALA A 4 12.15 12.77 5.81
CA ALA A 4 12.65 12.13 7.02
C ALA A 4 11.49 11.50 7.83
N LEU A 5 10.36 12.20 7.94
CA LEU A 5 9.16 11.67 8.60
C LEU A 5 8.62 10.44 7.86
N LYS A 6 8.54 10.50 6.52
CA LYS A 6 8.14 9.36 5.68
C LYS A 6 9.05 8.15 5.89
N LEU A 7 10.37 8.36 5.84
CA LEU A 7 11.35 7.29 6.02
C LEU A 7 11.23 6.65 7.41
N THR A 8 11.10 7.47 8.46
CA THR A 8 10.92 6.98 9.83
C THR A 8 9.64 6.17 9.97
N ALA A 9 8.50 6.65 9.44
CA ALA A 9 7.23 5.91 9.49
C ALA A 9 7.31 4.55 8.78
N ASN A 10 7.89 4.51 7.57
CA ASN A 10 8.08 3.26 6.83
C ASN A 10 9.05 2.31 7.56
N SER A 11 10.06 2.85 8.23
CA SER A 11 11.03 2.08 9.00
C SER A 11 10.40 1.48 10.26
N ILE A 12 9.45 2.17 10.91
CA ILE A 12 8.69 1.62 12.05
C ILE A 12 7.88 0.39 11.61
N TYR A 13 7.20 0.47 10.46
CA TYR A 13 6.53 -0.70 9.88
C TYR A 13 7.52 -1.87 9.71
N GLY A 14 8.66 -1.64 9.06
CA GLY A 14 9.70 -2.67 8.88
C GLY A 14 10.24 -3.23 10.20
N ALA A 15 10.49 -2.36 11.18
CA ALA A 15 10.99 -2.72 12.50
C ALA A 15 10.00 -3.62 13.26
N THR A 16 8.69 -3.43 13.10
CA THR A 16 7.69 -4.32 13.72
C THR A 16 7.60 -5.70 13.08
N GLY A 17 8.03 -5.85 11.82
CA GLY A 17 8.04 -7.13 11.10
C GLY A 17 9.34 -7.91 11.20
N PHE A 18 10.43 -7.28 11.64
CA PHE A 18 11.75 -7.88 11.69
C PHE A 18 12.04 -8.54 13.05
N VAL A 19 12.30 -9.84 13.06
CA VAL A 19 12.41 -10.66 14.29
C VAL A 19 13.52 -10.19 15.24
N PHE A 20 14.59 -9.59 14.73
CA PHE A 20 15.71 -9.10 15.56
C PHE A 20 15.59 -7.62 15.96
N SER A 21 14.46 -6.98 15.67
CA SER A 21 14.18 -5.61 16.12
C SER A 21 13.69 -5.59 17.56
N ASN A 22 14.11 -4.59 18.33
CA ASN A 22 13.54 -4.31 19.66
C ASN A 22 12.04 -3.95 19.62
N LEU A 23 11.52 -3.61 18.43
CA LEU A 23 10.11 -3.28 18.20
C LEU A 23 9.33 -4.45 17.55
N TYR A 24 9.92 -5.65 17.49
CA TYR A 24 9.29 -6.78 16.81
C TYR A 24 7.91 -7.11 17.39
N MET A 25 6.89 -6.95 16.55
CA MET A 25 5.51 -7.27 16.89
C MET A 25 4.77 -7.65 15.61
N LYS A 26 4.87 -8.93 15.23
CA LYS A 26 4.32 -9.48 13.98
C LYS A 26 2.85 -9.14 13.75
N LEU A 27 2.04 -9.07 14.82
CA LEU A 27 0.63 -8.73 14.71
C LEU A 27 0.43 -7.30 14.16
N ILE A 28 1.25 -6.33 14.58
CA ILE A 28 1.19 -4.96 14.04
C ILE A 28 1.56 -4.97 12.56
N ALA A 29 2.71 -5.53 12.20
CA ALA A 29 3.15 -5.57 10.81
C ALA A 29 2.09 -6.22 9.91
N SER A 30 1.54 -7.35 10.34
CA SER A 30 0.50 -8.08 9.61
C SER A 30 -0.80 -7.27 9.48
N SER A 31 -1.18 -6.52 10.51
CA SER A 31 -2.37 -5.66 10.50
C SER A 31 -2.21 -4.49 9.53
N ILE A 32 -1.03 -3.86 9.51
CA ILE A 32 -0.70 -2.79 8.55
C ILE A 32 -0.80 -3.33 7.11
N THR A 33 -0.17 -4.47 6.82
CA THR A 33 -0.22 -5.06 5.47
C THR A 33 -1.63 -5.49 5.09
N ALA A 34 -2.40 -6.07 6.02
CA ALA A 34 -3.79 -6.47 5.75
C ALA A 34 -4.67 -5.26 5.41
N TYR A 35 -4.53 -4.17 6.17
CA TYR A 35 -5.29 -2.95 5.93
C TYR A 35 -4.90 -2.27 4.61
N SER A 36 -3.60 -2.22 4.29
CA SER A 36 -3.11 -1.72 3.00
C SER A 36 -3.71 -2.49 1.82
N ARG A 37 -3.74 -3.84 1.87
CA ARG A 37 -4.40 -4.65 0.84
C ARG A 37 -5.90 -4.38 0.73
N ALA A 38 -6.58 -4.18 1.86
CA ALA A 38 -8.01 -3.86 1.86
C ALA A 38 -8.29 -2.49 1.18
N ILE A 39 -7.45 -1.49 1.44
CA ILE A 39 -7.52 -0.19 0.76
C ILE A 39 -7.25 -0.34 -0.73
N LEU A 40 -6.18 -1.05 -1.13
CA LEU A 40 -5.86 -1.26 -2.54
C LEU A 40 -7.04 -1.89 -3.30
N ARG A 41 -7.66 -2.91 -2.70
CA ARG A 41 -8.87 -3.55 -3.26
C ARG A 41 -10.04 -2.56 -3.37
N LYS A 42 -10.22 -1.70 -2.36
CA LYS A 42 -11.26 -0.66 -2.39
C LYS A 42 -11.02 0.35 -3.51
N VAL A 43 -9.78 0.76 -3.74
CA VAL A 43 -9.41 1.66 -4.85
C VAL A 43 -9.68 1.01 -6.20
N ILE A 44 -9.28 -0.26 -6.38
CA ILE A 44 -9.55 -1.01 -7.63
C ILE A 44 -11.06 -1.10 -7.89
N ASN A 45 -11.85 -1.48 -6.88
CA ASN A 45 -13.31 -1.57 -7.00
C ASN A 45 -13.95 -0.20 -7.28
N TYR A 46 -13.41 0.87 -6.69
CA TYR A 46 -13.88 2.22 -6.95
C TYR A 46 -13.59 2.65 -8.39
N ALA A 47 -12.38 2.40 -8.90
CA ALA A 47 -12.02 2.71 -10.29
C ALA A 47 -12.92 1.98 -11.30
N ALA A 48 -13.26 0.71 -11.02
CA ALA A 48 -14.17 -0.07 -11.85
C ALA A 48 -15.58 0.53 -11.95
N GLN A 49 -16.04 1.31 -10.97
CA GLN A 49 -17.34 2.03 -11.03
C GLN A 49 -17.34 3.16 -12.07
N TYR A 50 -16.17 3.58 -12.54
CA TYR A 50 -15.98 4.65 -13.53
C TYR A 50 -15.42 4.12 -14.86
N ASP A 51 -15.54 2.82 -15.11
CA ASP A 51 -15.01 2.16 -16.32
C ASP A 51 -13.48 2.34 -16.51
N ILE A 52 -12.75 2.60 -15.41
CA ILE A 52 -11.30 2.69 -15.38
C ILE A 52 -10.73 1.30 -15.08
N GLU A 53 -9.96 0.76 -16.02
CA GLU A 53 -9.28 -0.52 -15.86
C GLU A 53 -7.93 -0.33 -15.16
N ILE A 54 -7.79 -0.89 -13.95
CA ILE A 54 -6.51 -1.00 -13.25
C ILE A 54 -5.74 -2.20 -13.79
N VAL A 55 -4.59 -1.97 -14.41
CA VAL A 55 -3.74 -3.01 -15.01
C VAL A 55 -2.68 -3.54 -14.04
N TYR A 56 -2.31 -2.76 -13.02
CA TYR A 56 -1.34 -3.16 -12.01
C TYR A 56 -1.56 -2.41 -10.70
N GLY A 57 -1.16 -3.01 -9.57
CA GLY A 57 -1.12 -2.34 -8.28
C GLY A 57 -0.01 -2.88 -7.40
N ASP A 58 0.68 -1.97 -6.69
CA ASP A 58 1.75 -2.28 -5.75
C ASP A 58 1.64 -1.39 -4.51
N THR A 59 1.44 -2.03 -3.36
CA THR A 59 1.43 -1.45 -2.01
C THR A 59 0.46 -0.28 -1.80
N ASP A 60 0.77 0.90 -2.31
CA ASP A 60 0.01 2.15 -2.23
C ASP A 60 -0.22 2.81 -3.61
N SER A 61 0.11 2.11 -4.69
CA SER A 61 0.02 2.59 -6.07
C SER A 61 -0.86 1.69 -6.94
N THR A 62 -1.51 2.29 -7.93
CA THR A 62 -2.27 1.60 -8.99
C THR A 62 -2.00 2.25 -10.33
N PHE A 63 -1.87 1.45 -11.37
CA PHE A 63 -1.68 1.89 -12.75
C PHE A 63 -2.91 1.53 -13.55
N PHE A 64 -3.39 2.47 -14.36
CA PHE A 64 -4.52 2.27 -15.26
C PHE A 64 -4.08 2.53 -16.70
N GLY A 65 -4.69 1.78 -17.63
CA GLY A 65 -4.49 2.02 -19.05
C GLY A 65 -5.28 3.25 -19.49
N LEU A 66 -4.65 4.14 -20.26
CA LEU A 66 -5.39 5.13 -21.03
C LEU A 66 -6.00 4.38 -22.21
N LYS A 67 -7.33 4.40 -22.35
CA LYS A 67 -7.96 3.92 -23.59
C LYS A 67 -7.56 4.87 -24.70
N ASP A 68 -6.92 4.35 -25.74
CA ASP A 68 -6.66 5.12 -26.95
C ASP A 68 -8.00 5.51 -27.57
N PHE A 69 -8.30 6.82 -27.57
CA PHE A 69 -9.42 7.38 -28.30
C PHE A 69 -9.09 7.33 -29.79
N TYR A 70 -9.41 6.23 -30.45
CA TYR A 70 -9.56 6.16 -31.91
C TYR A 70 -11.02 6.38 -32.30
#